data_AF-W7LGC1-F1
#
_entry.id   AF-W7LGC1-F1
#
_cell.length_a   1.000
_cell.length_b   1.000
_cell.length_c   1.000
_cell.angle_alpha   90.00
_cell.angle_beta   90.00
_cell.angle_gamma   90.00
#
_symmetry.space_group_name_H-M   'P 1'
#
loop_
_entity.id
_entity.type
_entity.pdbx_description
1 polymer ?
#
loop_
_entity_poly.entity_id
_entity_poly.type
_entity_poly.pdbx_seq_one_letter_code
_entity_poly.pdbx_strand_id
1 'polypeptide(L)'
;MGEKMTDLSYVDYVKRRAQSNPCINGLTQYLERQAACASNIVKVDYPNALFTSSLDPIRVEVQDLPELVHAVPSATTRFLLIEDINPQLIAFLGKALDIDPIFFADYVNTCFENIEVAAPPPSLAILPSLLSQHGYLHLHYQQVLSLGDAKAFEDVAYALKTHTNITRNIRRLAPLSGIQLALVRASCALLMREINDARV
;
A
#
# COMPACT_ATOMS: atom_id res chain seq x y z
N MET A 1 -5.81 -21.43 -7.53
CA MET A 1 -7.00 -21.30 -8.38
C MET A 1 -7.78 -20.11 -7.85
N GLY A 2 -7.64 -18.94 -8.45
CA GLY A 2 -8.27 -17.71 -7.97
C GLY A 2 -9.76 -17.71 -8.32
N GLU A 3 -10.64 -17.61 -7.32
CA GLU A 3 -12.04 -17.31 -7.56
C GLU A 3 -12.15 -15.92 -8.18
N LYS A 4 -12.68 -15.82 -9.40
CA LYS A 4 -12.98 -14.53 -10.04
C LYS A 4 -14.10 -13.83 -9.28
N MET A 5 -13.91 -12.53 -9.02
CA MET A 5 -14.91 -11.68 -8.38
C MET A 5 -16.14 -11.53 -9.29
N THR A 6 -17.27 -12.11 -8.88
CA THR A 6 -18.59 -11.96 -9.53
C THR A 6 -19.39 -10.91 -8.77
N ASP A 7 -19.92 -9.87 -9.44
CA ASP A 7 -20.84 -8.75 -9.06
C ASP A 7 -20.86 -8.13 -7.64
N LEU A 8 -20.17 -8.69 -6.66
CA LEU A 8 -20.05 -8.24 -5.28
C LEU A 8 -19.10 -7.05 -5.18
N SER A 9 -19.28 -6.25 -4.13
CA SER A 9 -18.32 -5.19 -3.82
C SER A 9 -16.99 -5.80 -3.39
N TYR A 10 -15.88 -5.06 -3.58
CA TYR A 10 -14.58 -5.51 -3.11
C TYR A 10 -14.55 -5.72 -1.59
N VAL A 11 -15.29 -4.91 -0.84
CA VAL A 11 -15.41 -5.02 0.62
C VAL A 11 -16.04 -6.36 1.00
N ASP A 12 -17.12 -6.77 0.33
CA ASP A 12 -17.78 -8.06 0.57
C ASP A 12 -16.87 -9.22 0.20
N TYR A 13 -16.13 -9.08 -0.91
CA TYR A 13 -15.14 -10.06 -1.33
C TYR A 13 -14.04 -10.24 -0.28
N VAL A 14 -13.48 -9.14 0.24
CA VAL A 14 -12.49 -9.16 1.33
C VAL A 14 -13.05 -9.83 2.58
N LYS A 15 -14.28 -9.49 2.99
CA LYS A 15 -14.95 -10.10 4.15
C LYS A 15 -15.11 -11.61 4.00
N ARG A 16 -15.51 -12.08 2.82
CA ARG A 16 -15.61 -13.52 2.53
C ARG A 16 -14.24 -14.19 2.61
N ARG A 17 -13.22 -13.61 1.98
CA ARG A 17 -11.86 -14.16 1.99
C ARG A 17 -11.30 -14.26 3.42
N ALA A 18 -11.59 -13.27 4.27
CA ALA A 18 -11.19 -13.24 5.67
C ALA A 18 -11.75 -14.41 6.51
N GLN A 19 -12.92 -14.96 6.16
CA GLN A 19 -13.49 -16.15 6.83
C GLN A 19 -12.61 -17.39 6.65
N SER A 20 -11.93 -17.50 5.50
CA SER A 20 -11.05 -18.63 5.17
C SER A 20 -9.57 -18.35 5.46
N ASN A 21 -9.17 -17.07 5.52
CA ASN A 21 -7.80 -16.64 5.74
C ASN A 21 -7.75 -15.48 6.76
N PRO A 22 -7.50 -15.79 8.05
CA PRO A 22 -7.45 -14.78 9.12
C PRO A 22 -6.42 -13.66 8.91
N CYS A 23 -5.41 -13.84 8.06
CA CYS A 23 -4.41 -12.81 7.76
C CYS A 23 -5.02 -11.58 7.08
N ILE A 24 -6.22 -11.71 6.50
CA ILE A 24 -6.96 -10.64 5.82
C ILE A 24 -7.80 -9.80 6.81
N ASN A 25 -7.96 -10.24 8.06
CA ASN A 25 -8.82 -9.56 9.04
C ASN A 25 -8.45 -8.08 9.26
N GLY A 26 -7.16 -7.75 9.28
CA GLY A 26 -6.74 -6.36 9.43
C GLY A 26 -7.13 -5.46 8.24
N LEU A 27 -7.17 -6.02 7.02
CA LEU A 27 -7.73 -5.32 5.86
C LEU A 27 -9.23 -5.10 6.01
N THR A 28 -9.97 -6.10 6.51
CA THR A 28 -11.41 -5.97 6.75
C THR A 28 -11.69 -4.83 7.72
N GLN A 29 -10.98 -4.78 8.84
CA GLN A 29 -11.10 -3.70 9.82
C GLN A 29 -10.68 -2.35 9.28
N TYR A 30 -9.70 -2.31 8.37
CA TYR A 30 -9.26 -1.07 7.75
C TYR A 30 -10.30 -0.49 6.78
N LEU A 31 -10.95 -1.34 5.99
CA LEU A 31 -11.96 -0.93 5.02
C LEU A 31 -13.22 -0.32 5.67
N GLU A 32 -13.45 -0.58 6.96
CA GLU A 32 -14.56 0.00 7.73
C GLU A 32 -14.24 1.37 8.34
N ARG A 33 -12.99 1.84 8.25
CA ARG A 33 -12.56 3.12 8.84
C ARG A 33 -12.83 4.28 7.92
N GLN A 34 -12.90 5.48 8.51
CA GLN A 34 -12.82 6.73 7.75
C GLN A 34 -11.35 7.09 7.47
N ALA A 35 -11.12 7.74 6.34
CA ALA A 35 -9.80 8.27 6.00
C ALA A 35 -9.41 9.39 6.98
N ALA A 36 -8.18 9.33 7.48
CA ALA A 36 -7.60 10.37 8.33
C ALA A 36 -7.07 11.55 7.50
N CYS A 37 -6.60 11.28 6.28
CA CYS A 37 -6.06 12.26 5.35
C CYS A 37 -6.46 11.95 3.90
N ALA A 38 -6.34 12.96 3.03
CA ALA A 38 -6.47 12.77 1.59
C ALA A 38 -5.29 11.95 1.04
N SER A 39 -5.55 11.14 0.02
CA SER A 39 -4.51 10.40 -0.69
C SER A 39 -3.92 11.29 -1.79
N ASN A 40 -2.62 11.14 -2.06
CA ASN A 40 -1.97 11.80 -3.19
C ASN A 40 -1.76 10.78 -4.31
N ILE A 41 -2.27 11.08 -5.50
CA ILE A 41 -2.23 10.18 -6.65
C ILE A 41 -1.47 10.88 -7.77
N VAL A 42 -0.44 10.20 -8.27
CA VAL A 42 0.37 10.67 -9.40
C VAL A 42 0.41 9.60 -10.48
N LYS A 43 0.14 10.02 -11.71
CA LYS A 43 0.26 9.19 -12.91
C LYS A 43 1.51 9.57 -13.69
N VAL A 44 2.25 8.57 -14.15
CA VAL A 44 3.33 8.73 -15.13
C VAL A 44 3.11 7.71 -16.24
N ASP A 45 3.00 8.18 -17.49
CA ASP A 45 2.90 7.32 -18.66
C ASP A 45 4.28 7.19 -19.30
N TYR A 46 4.76 5.96 -19.46
CA TYR A 46 6.05 5.61 -20.05
C TYR A 46 5.84 4.94 -21.41
N PRO A 47 6.03 5.64 -22.55
CA PRO A 47 5.92 5.04 -23.87
C PRO A 47 7.04 4.02 -24.09
N ASN A 48 6.70 2.80 -24.52
CA ASN A 48 7.68 1.74 -24.74
C ASN A 48 8.61 2.02 -25.94
N ALA A 49 8.26 2.97 -26.82
CA ALA A 49 8.91 3.16 -28.11
C ALA A 49 9.97 4.28 -28.16
N LEU A 50 10.14 5.13 -27.13
CA LEU A 50 11.04 6.29 -27.22
C LEU A 50 11.70 6.62 -25.87
N PHE A 51 13.02 6.44 -25.78
CA PHE A 51 13.86 6.82 -24.64
C PHE A 51 14.01 8.36 -24.46
N THR A 52 13.24 9.17 -25.19
CA THR A 52 13.49 10.62 -25.34
C THR A 52 12.32 11.51 -24.94
N SER A 53 11.19 10.96 -24.52
CA SER A 53 10.06 11.75 -24.01
C SER A 53 10.31 12.19 -22.58
N SER A 54 10.09 13.47 -22.25
CA SER A 54 10.05 13.93 -20.86
C SER A 54 8.94 13.19 -20.13
N LEU A 55 9.28 12.59 -18.98
CA LEU A 55 8.29 11.99 -18.11
C LEU A 55 7.62 13.09 -17.31
N ASP A 56 6.36 13.37 -17.63
CA ASP A 56 5.59 14.40 -16.96
C ASP A 56 4.68 13.74 -15.91
N PRO A 57 5.02 13.86 -14.60
CA PRO A 57 4.13 13.39 -13.55
C PRO A 57 2.89 14.27 -13.47
N ILE A 58 1.72 13.64 -13.59
CA ILE A 58 0.42 14.32 -13.55
C ILE A 58 -0.28 13.94 -12.25
N ARG A 59 -0.70 14.93 -11.47
CA ARG A 59 -1.58 14.71 -10.31
C ARG A 59 -2.97 14.32 -10.80
N VAL A 60 -3.56 13.34 -10.13
CA VAL A 60 -4.84 12.74 -10.49
C VAL A 60 -5.82 12.90 -9.35
N GLU A 61 -7.02 13.37 -9.66
CA GLU A 61 -8.11 13.38 -8.69
C GLU A 61 -8.78 12.00 -8.62
N VAL A 62 -9.30 11.64 -7.45
CA VAL A 62 -9.92 10.33 -7.20
C VAL A 62 -11.07 10.06 -8.18
N GLN A 63 -11.79 11.10 -8.58
CA GLN A 63 -12.93 11.01 -9.51
C GLN A 63 -12.52 10.62 -10.94
N ASP A 64 -11.27 10.88 -11.35
CA ASP A 64 -10.77 10.59 -12.70
C ASP A 64 -10.15 9.18 -12.79
N LEU A 65 -9.94 8.54 -11.64
CA LEU A 65 -9.31 7.21 -11.53
C LEU A 65 -10.03 6.10 -12.33
N PRO A 66 -11.38 6.03 -12.38
CA PRO A 66 -12.10 5.05 -13.20
C PRO A 66 -11.71 5.06 -14.67
N GLU A 67 -11.59 6.23 -15.29
CA GLU A 67 -11.20 6.35 -16.69
C GLU A 67 -9.72 5.97 -16.87
N LEU A 68 -8.86 6.43 -15.96
CA LEU A 68 -7.42 6.22 -16.03
C LEU A 68 -6.99 4.77 -15.85
N VAL A 69 -7.71 3.98 -15.07
CA VAL A 69 -7.36 2.57 -14.86
C VAL A 69 -7.56 1.76 -16.14
N HIS A 70 -8.54 2.10 -16.98
CA HIS A 70 -8.86 1.32 -18.17
C HIS A 70 -8.35 1.94 -19.49
N ALA A 71 -8.12 3.25 -19.53
CA ALA A 71 -7.65 3.95 -20.71
C ALA A 71 -6.11 4.05 -20.76
N VAL A 72 -5.40 2.91 -20.70
CA VAL A 72 -3.95 2.89 -20.92
C VAL A 72 -3.68 2.90 -22.42
N PRO A 73 -2.93 3.89 -22.95
CA PRO A 73 -2.58 3.93 -24.37
C PRO A 73 -1.79 2.68 -24.80
N SER A 74 -1.95 2.26 -26.05
CA SER A 74 -1.18 1.16 -26.61
C SER A 74 0.34 1.40 -26.49
N ALA A 75 1.09 0.32 -26.27
CA ALA A 75 2.55 0.37 -26.12
C ALA A 75 3.05 1.38 -25.06
N THR A 76 2.27 1.59 -23.99
CA THR A 76 2.62 2.47 -22.87
C THR A 76 2.52 1.71 -21.56
N THR A 77 3.52 1.86 -20.70
CA THR A 77 3.48 1.41 -19.32
C THR A 77 3.04 2.57 -18.43
N ARG A 78 1.91 2.43 -17.74
CA ARG A 78 1.40 3.44 -16.80
C ARG A 78 1.85 3.12 -15.38
N PHE A 79 2.52 4.06 -14.74
CA PHE A 79 2.76 4.05 -13.31
C PHE A 79 1.69 4.88 -12.60
N LEU A 80 1.02 4.27 -11.64
CA LEU A 80 0.11 4.95 -10.74
C LEU A 80 0.71 4.91 -9.33
N LEU A 81 1.25 6.03 -8.88
CA LEU A 81 1.82 6.20 -7.56
C LEU A 81 0.74 6.73 -6.62
N ILE A 82 0.51 6.02 -5.52
CA ILE A 82 -0.52 6.37 -4.55
C ILE A 82 0.11 6.43 -3.16
N GLU A 83 0.12 7.63 -2.59
CA GLU A 83 0.56 7.88 -1.23
C GLU A 83 -0.66 7.99 -0.32
N ASP A 84 -0.54 7.48 0.92
CA ASP A 84 -1.60 7.47 1.92
C ASP A 84 -2.94 6.93 1.38
N ILE A 85 -2.90 5.78 0.71
CA ILE A 85 -4.10 5.15 0.14
C ILE A 85 -5.19 4.96 1.19
N ASN A 86 -6.37 5.49 0.93
CA ASN A 86 -7.52 5.41 1.84
C ASN A 86 -8.38 4.15 1.58
N PRO A 87 -9.30 3.81 2.49
CA PRO A 87 -10.20 2.66 2.34
C PRO A 87 -11.01 2.62 1.03
N GLN A 88 -11.50 3.78 0.58
CA GLN A 88 -12.32 3.87 -0.64
C GLN A 88 -11.49 3.57 -1.89
N LEU A 89 -10.25 4.07 -1.96
CA LEU A 89 -9.31 3.79 -3.05
C LEU A 89 -8.90 2.32 -3.08
N ILE A 90 -8.65 1.69 -1.93
CA ILE A 90 -8.39 0.24 -1.87
C ILE A 90 -9.59 -0.53 -2.46
N ALA A 91 -10.81 -0.21 -2.03
CA ALA A 91 -12.01 -0.89 -2.53
C ALA A 91 -12.21 -0.70 -4.04
N PHE A 92 -12.00 0.51 -4.53
CA PHE A 92 -12.11 0.83 -5.95
C PHE A 92 -11.04 0.10 -6.77
N LEU A 93 -9.76 0.23 -6.44
CA LEU A 93 -8.67 -0.39 -7.19
C LEU A 93 -8.73 -1.92 -7.11
N GLY A 94 -9.06 -2.44 -5.93
CA GLY A 94 -9.28 -3.86 -5.72
C GLY A 94 -10.32 -4.43 -6.67
N LYS A 95 -11.42 -3.69 -6.88
CA LYS A 95 -12.45 -4.04 -7.85
C LYS A 95 -11.99 -3.87 -9.30
N ALA A 96 -11.48 -2.70 -9.65
CA ALA A 96 -11.18 -2.33 -11.03
C ALA A 96 -10.02 -3.16 -11.64
N LEU A 97 -9.08 -3.61 -10.80
CA LEU A 97 -7.88 -4.35 -11.22
C LEU A 97 -7.84 -5.81 -10.75
N ASP A 98 -8.96 -6.33 -10.20
CA ASP A 98 -9.09 -7.68 -9.65
C ASP A 98 -7.88 -8.05 -8.75
N ILE A 99 -7.63 -7.20 -7.74
CA ILE A 99 -6.47 -7.35 -6.85
C ILE A 99 -6.80 -8.33 -5.74
N ASP A 100 -5.99 -9.37 -5.56
CA ASP A 100 -6.15 -10.29 -4.43
C ASP A 100 -6.06 -9.52 -3.09
N PRO A 101 -7.04 -9.65 -2.18
CA PRO A 101 -7.02 -9.01 -0.86
C PRO A 101 -5.74 -9.22 -0.06
N ILE A 102 -5.01 -10.31 -0.30
CA ILE A 102 -3.71 -10.56 0.34
C ILE A 102 -2.72 -9.42 0.10
N PHE A 103 -2.70 -8.84 -1.11
CA PHE A 103 -1.84 -7.69 -1.43
C PHE A 103 -2.11 -6.52 -0.49
N PHE A 104 -3.36 -6.05 -0.40
CA PHE A 104 -3.67 -4.92 0.49
C PHE A 104 -3.56 -5.29 1.97
N ALA A 105 -3.84 -6.54 2.35
CA ALA A 105 -3.68 -7.00 3.73
C ALA A 105 -2.21 -6.90 4.18
N ASP A 106 -1.27 -7.30 3.33
CA ASP A 106 0.16 -7.19 3.65
C ASP A 106 0.67 -5.74 3.69
N TYR A 107 -0.01 -4.82 2.98
CA TYR A 107 0.31 -3.39 3.03
C TYR A 107 -0.23 -2.70 4.29
N VAL A 108 -1.46 -3.05 4.69
CA VAL A 108 -2.20 -2.44 5.81
C VAL A 108 -1.79 -2.99 7.17
N ASN A 109 -1.44 -4.28 7.24
CA ASN A 109 -1.09 -4.93 8.51
C ASN A 109 0.32 -4.49 8.96
N THR A 110 0.38 -3.41 9.74
CA THR A 110 1.64 -2.83 10.22
C THR A 110 2.03 -3.28 11.62
N CYS A 111 1.13 -3.95 12.35
CA CYS A 111 1.37 -4.44 13.71
C CYS A 111 1.80 -5.91 13.68
N PHE A 112 2.95 -6.17 14.32
CA PHE A 112 3.57 -7.50 14.43
C PHE A 112 3.61 -7.95 15.90
N GLU A 113 2.81 -7.31 16.74
CA GLU A 113 2.72 -7.63 18.17
C GLU A 113 1.83 -8.85 18.36
N ASN A 114 2.15 -9.68 19.36
CA ASN A 114 1.39 -10.87 19.74
C ASN A 114 1.17 -11.89 18.60
N ILE A 115 2.23 -12.21 17.84
CA ILE A 115 2.19 -13.23 16.76
C ILE A 115 1.73 -14.60 17.27
N GLU A 116 1.87 -14.85 18.57
CA GLU A 116 1.39 -16.07 19.24
C GLU A 116 -0.15 -16.14 19.35
N VAL A 117 -0.84 -15.00 19.27
CA VAL A 117 -2.29 -14.88 19.50
C VAL A 117 -3.03 -14.35 18.26
N ALA A 118 -2.38 -13.50 17.47
CA ALA A 118 -2.92 -12.93 16.24
C ALA A 118 -2.25 -13.56 15.02
N ALA A 119 -3.04 -13.79 13.96
CA ALA A 119 -2.50 -14.30 12.71
C ALA A 119 -1.41 -13.35 12.18
N PRO A 120 -0.21 -13.87 11.83
CA PRO A 120 0.84 -13.05 11.27
C PRO A 120 0.41 -12.41 9.94
N PRO A 121 0.98 -11.26 9.58
CA PRO A 121 0.71 -10.67 8.26
C PRO A 121 1.14 -11.64 7.15
N PRO A 122 0.55 -11.51 5.94
CA PRO A 122 0.85 -12.42 4.83
C PRO A 122 2.35 -12.59 4.54
N SER A 123 3.14 -11.53 4.61
CA SER A 123 4.60 -11.55 4.45
C SER A 123 5.35 -12.50 5.40
N LEU A 124 4.78 -12.79 6.57
CA LEU A 124 5.34 -13.76 7.54
C LEU A 124 4.62 -15.11 7.52
N ALA A 125 3.39 -15.15 7.04
CA ALA A 125 2.57 -16.36 6.98
C ALA A 125 2.78 -17.18 5.69
N ILE A 126 3.27 -16.54 4.61
CA ILE A 126 3.41 -17.12 3.27
C ILE A 126 4.89 -17.34 2.94
N LEU A 127 5.22 -18.50 2.37
CA LEU A 127 6.58 -18.82 1.94
C LEU A 127 7.05 -17.85 0.83
N PRO A 128 8.33 -17.41 0.84
CA PRO A 128 8.86 -16.50 -0.19
C PRO A 128 8.70 -17.01 -1.63
N SER A 129 8.76 -18.33 -1.84
CA SER A 129 8.55 -18.97 -3.15
C SER A 129 7.11 -18.87 -3.67
N LEU A 130 6.13 -18.74 -2.77
CA LEU A 130 4.73 -18.51 -3.14
C LEU A 130 4.50 -17.01 -3.35
N LEU A 131 5.06 -16.15 -2.49
CA LEU A 131 5.00 -14.69 -2.67
C LEU A 131 5.55 -14.23 -4.02
N SER A 132 6.66 -14.81 -4.48
CA SER A 132 7.25 -14.46 -5.78
C SER A 132 6.38 -14.82 -6.99
N GLN A 133 5.41 -15.72 -6.83
CA GLN A 133 4.50 -16.14 -7.90
C GLN A 133 3.28 -15.23 -8.04
N HIS A 134 3.02 -14.33 -7.07
CA HIS A 134 1.80 -13.53 -7.05
C HIS A 134 1.85 -12.22 -7.88
N GLY A 135 2.99 -11.90 -8.50
CA GLY A 135 3.11 -10.73 -9.38
C GLY A 135 3.08 -9.38 -8.65
N TYR A 136 3.34 -9.36 -7.35
CA TYR A 136 3.47 -8.16 -6.53
C TYR A 136 4.67 -8.23 -5.61
N LEU A 137 5.10 -7.08 -5.08
CA LEU A 137 6.24 -6.95 -4.20
C LEU A 137 5.94 -5.95 -3.08
N HIS A 138 6.23 -6.36 -1.83
CA HIS A 138 6.17 -5.48 -0.66
C HIS A 138 7.58 -5.23 -0.14
N LEU A 139 8.02 -3.98 -0.27
CA LEU A 139 9.31 -3.52 0.23
C LEU A 139 9.09 -2.82 1.58
N HIS A 140 9.33 -3.55 2.66
CA HIS A 140 9.39 -2.97 3.99
C HIS A 140 10.82 -2.48 4.25
N TYR A 141 10.96 -1.24 4.68
CA TYR A 141 12.25 -0.66 4.99
C TYR A 141 12.19 0.17 6.27
N GLN A 142 13.36 0.40 6.84
CA GLN A 142 13.55 1.30 7.98
C GLN A 142 14.43 2.46 7.55
N GLN A 143 14.04 3.66 7.94
CA GLN A 143 14.77 4.89 7.62
C GLN A 143 15.06 5.66 8.90
N VAL A 144 16.29 6.14 9.04
CA VAL A 144 16.64 7.09 10.10
C VAL A 144 16.24 8.49 9.64
N LEU A 145 15.45 9.17 10.45
CA LEU A 145 15.00 10.55 10.23
C LEU A 145 15.54 11.45 11.34
N SER A 146 15.82 12.69 10.98
CA SER A 146 15.96 13.78 11.95
C SER A 146 14.59 14.36 12.24
N LEU A 147 14.21 14.40 13.52
CA LEU A 147 12.99 15.06 13.99
C LEU A 147 13.22 16.52 14.40
N GLY A 148 14.46 17.01 14.33
CA GLY A 148 14.83 18.37 14.72
C GLY A 148 15.52 18.45 16.09
N ASP A 149 15.35 19.56 16.79
CA ASP A 149 15.98 19.83 18.09
C ASP A 149 15.51 18.84 19.16
N ALA A 150 16.44 18.19 19.86
CA ALA A 150 16.19 17.24 20.93
C ALA A 150 15.37 17.82 22.09
N LYS A 151 15.53 19.12 22.37
CA LYS A 151 14.80 19.78 23.46
C LYS A 151 13.28 19.78 23.25
N ALA A 152 12.84 19.85 21.99
CA ALA A 152 11.41 19.79 21.65
C ALA A 152 10.78 18.42 21.96
N PHE A 153 11.59 17.41 22.28
CA PHE A 153 11.14 16.03 22.51
C PHE A 153 11.44 15.51 23.92
N GLU A 154 11.83 16.34 24.89
CA GLU A 154 12.14 15.87 26.25
C GLU A 154 10.96 15.14 26.91
N ASP A 155 9.74 15.70 26.79
CA ASP A 155 8.51 15.13 27.37
C ASP A 155 7.66 14.30 26.39
N VAL A 156 8.17 14.08 25.18
CA VAL A 156 7.43 13.37 24.13
C VAL A 156 7.59 11.85 24.33
N ALA A 157 6.56 11.07 24.04
CA ALA A 157 6.62 9.61 24.15
C ALA A 157 7.76 9.01 23.28
N TYR A 158 8.34 7.91 23.76
CA TYR A 158 9.40 7.18 23.04
C TYR A 158 8.91 6.55 21.72
N ALA A 159 7.70 5.99 21.75
CA ALA A 159 7.03 5.40 20.62
C ALA A 159 6.04 6.40 20.04
N LEU A 160 6.31 6.84 18.82
CA LEU A 160 5.49 7.75 18.04
C LEU A 160 4.84 6.99 16.88
N LYS A 161 3.89 7.65 16.22
CA LYS A 161 3.15 7.09 15.09
C LYS A 161 3.01 8.13 13.98
N THR A 162 3.05 7.69 12.73
CA THR A 162 2.76 8.56 11.57
C THR A 162 1.31 9.00 11.59
N HIS A 163 1.04 10.24 11.18
CA HIS A 163 -0.32 10.73 10.95
C HIS A 163 -0.72 10.48 9.49
N THR A 164 -0.96 9.22 9.16
CA THR A 164 -1.25 8.73 7.81
C THR A 164 -2.43 7.76 7.86
N ASN A 165 -3.11 7.54 6.73
CA ASN A 165 -4.23 6.59 6.66
C ASN A 165 -3.85 5.20 7.18
N ILE A 166 -2.64 4.73 6.86
CA ILE A 166 -2.05 3.53 7.47
C ILE A 166 -0.96 3.96 8.43
N THR A 167 -1.26 3.87 9.72
CA THR A 167 -0.37 4.28 10.79
C THR A 167 0.84 3.36 10.91
N ARG A 168 2.04 3.95 11.02
CA ARG A 168 3.30 3.22 11.19
C ARG A 168 4.07 3.73 12.40
N ASN A 169 4.79 2.83 13.05
CA ASN A 169 5.56 3.15 14.25
C ASN A 169 6.81 3.95 13.89
N ILE A 170 7.05 4.99 14.68
CA ILE A 170 8.24 5.82 14.68
C ILE A 170 8.89 5.62 16.05
N ARG A 171 10.09 5.04 16.06
CA ARG A 171 10.84 4.80 17.30
C ARG A 171 11.85 5.90 17.47
N ARG A 172 11.73 6.70 18.54
CA ARG A 172 12.77 7.68 18.86
C ARG A 172 14.07 6.97 19.21
N LEU A 173 15.18 7.59 18.80
CA LEU A 173 16.53 7.15 19.14
C LEU A 173 17.14 8.11 20.16
N ALA A 174 18.28 7.72 20.73
CA ALA A 174 19.04 8.63 21.57
C ALA A 174 19.42 9.88 20.75
N PRO A 175 19.29 11.10 21.30
CA PRO A 175 19.74 12.31 20.63
C PRO A 175 21.23 12.25 20.31
N LEU A 176 21.61 12.80 19.15
CA LEU A 176 23.01 12.93 18.74
C LEU A 176 23.29 14.38 18.40
N SER A 177 24.27 14.99 19.09
CA SER A 177 24.66 16.39 18.87
C SER A 177 23.49 17.39 18.97
N GLY A 178 22.58 17.15 19.93
CA GLY A 178 21.38 18.00 20.11
C GLY A 178 20.24 17.75 19.13
N ILE A 179 20.36 16.77 18.22
CA ILE A 179 19.33 16.42 17.26
C ILE A 179 18.58 15.17 17.74
N GLN A 180 17.25 15.23 17.75
CA GLN A 180 16.40 14.07 17.95
C GLN A 180 16.38 13.23 16.68
N LEU A 181 16.90 12.01 16.74
CA LEU A 181 16.79 11.03 15.66
C LEU A 181 15.60 10.09 15.90
N ALA A 182 15.08 9.50 14.84
CA ALA A 182 14.07 8.46 14.92
C ALA A 182 14.26 7.41 13.83
N LEU A 183 13.88 6.18 14.13
CA LEU A 183 13.79 5.09 13.17
C LEU A 183 12.32 4.93 12.76
N VAL A 184 12.03 5.19 11.49
CA VAL A 184 10.70 5.04 10.92
C VAL A 184 10.61 3.76 10.13
N ARG A 185 9.55 3.00 10.34
CA ARG A 185 9.21 1.88 9.48
C ARG A 185 8.28 2.36 8.37
N ALA A 186 8.64 2.09 7.12
CA ALA A 186 7.86 2.41 5.95
C ALA A 186 7.65 1.17 5.06
N SER A 187 6.75 1.28 4.10
CA SER A 187 6.45 0.21 3.14
C SER A 187 6.08 0.80 1.79
N CYS A 188 6.64 0.21 0.74
CA CYS A 188 6.24 0.42 -0.64
C CYS A 188 5.66 -0.90 -1.18
N ALA A 189 4.44 -0.87 -1.70
CA ALA A 189 3.79 -2.02 -2.32
C ALA A 189 3.67 -1.78 -3.82
N LEU A 190 4.15 -2.73 -4.61
CA LEU A 190 4.23 -2.68 -6.05
C LEU A 190 3.39 -3.82 -6.61
N LEU A 191 2.47 -3.50 -7.51
CA LEU A 191 1.67 -4.49 -8.23
C LEU A 191 1.80 -4.21 -9.73
N MET A 192 2.14 -5.24 -10.49
CA MET A 192 2.14 -5.15 -11.95
C MET A 192 0.88 -5.81 -12.50
N ARG A 193 0.22 -5.13 -13.43
CA ARG A 193 -0.96 -5.63 -14.13
C ARG A 193 -0.83 -5.34 -15.61
N GLU A 194 -1.08 -6.36 -16.41
CA GLU A 194 -1.23 -6.22 -17.85
C GLU A 194 -2.66 -5.73 -18.12
N ILE A 195 -2.75 -4.54 -18.72
CA ILE A 195 -4.03 -3.92 -19.10
C ILE A 195 -4.11 -4.06 -20.62
N ASN A 196 -5.10 -4.84 -21.06
CA ASN A 196 -5.31 -5.35 -22.43
C ASN A 196 -4.55 -6.66 -22.71
N ASP A 197 -5.31 -7.77 -22.65
CA ASP A 197 -4.91 -9.08 -23.17
C ASP A 197 -4.95 -9.00 -24.72
N ALA A 198 -4.02 -8.26 -25.31
CA ALA A 198 -3.71 -8.43 -26.72
C ALA A 198 -2.91 -9.73 -26.85
N ARG A 199 -3.60 -10.86 -26.67
CA ARG A 199 -3.13 -12.14 -27.16
C ARG A 199 -2.94 -11.97 -28.65
N VAL A 200 -1.69 -11.88 -29.08
CA VAL A 200 -1.30 -12.25 -30.44
C VAL A 200 -1.02 -13.74 -30.42
#